data_AF-A0A2G5L5C7-F1
#
_entry.id   AF-A0A2G5L5C7-F1
#
_cell.length_a   1.000
_cell.length_b   1.000
_cell.length_c   1.000
_cell.angle_alpha   90.00
_cell.angle_beta   90.00
_cell.angle_gamma   90.00
#
_symmetry.space_group_name_H-M   'P 1'
#
loop_
_entity.id
_entity.type
_entity.pdbx_description
1 polymer ?
#
loop_
_entity_poly.entity_id
_entity_poly.type
_entity_poly.pdbx_seq_one_letter_code
_entity_poly.pdbx_strand_id
1 'polypeptide(L)'
;MLSILACSDKDPNPNSKNTPPTAHAGRLQNVATGTQVTLDGSGSTDEDRDPLSFSWSMASKPESSSASLSASNTSHPTFTADVDGEYTIQLIVNDGTADSSPAIATVTATSGNVTPVAHAGADQNITAGTEVNLDGSSSSDADGDNLTFAWTIVTSPTGSTAALSEASTSHPTFTADVDGTYLVTLQVHDGTITSVADTVQITATHTDQNALPIADAGADRSVHTGTQVSLDASGSSDADSNTLSYSWHLSSVPAGSSASLNDTTLVNPMITPDIEGAYVLSLVVNDGTENSAPDFVTIQATTFSAKEQLINMGIDASDADYLIANHSDDVQTVLNDQDRIFKDMPALDNMFALPSDPAAAAFADPQMTTWSNENKVKFQKMFGRFVFVINSPKFMTAFNTNIGLLNPAYQGQAPAVPFPTNYSQFRADANAALIKDQYQYKFFISNRESWTAWGQAGLHLKVENIMFGPPTDGAPHNTEALILHEITHTWGYAHDGPDAEVTLKPNNIPYYVQFLVGNSYKDPAAAPVWNTPDALLTIYFGNP
;
A
#
# COMPACT_ATOMS: atom_id res chain seq x y z
N MET A 1 36.38 -3.68 -41.43
CA MET A 1 36.29 -2.21 -41.58
C MET A 1 35.01 -1.90 -42.30
N LEU A 2 34.00 -1.50 -41.55
CA LEU A 2 32.70 -1.04 -42.05
C LEU A 2 32.78 0.49 -42.02
N SER A 3 32.79 1.14 -43.19
CA SER A 3 32.74 2.61 -43.28
C SER A 3 31.32 2.99 -43.70
N ILE A 4 30.53 3.43 -42.72
CA ILE A 4 29.18 3.95 -42.91
C ILE A 4 29.33 5.44 -43.26
N LEU A 5 29.17 5.78 -44.53
CA LEU A 5 28.97 7.14 -44.99
C LEU A 5 27.46 7.31 -45.20
N ALA A 6 26.77 7.81 -44.18
CA ALA A 6 25.37 8.21 -44.31
C ALA A 6 25.35 9.65 -44.84
N CYS A 7 25.19 9.80 -46.15
CA CYS A 7 24.72 11.05 -46.74
C CYS A 7 23.19 11.02 -46.63
N SER A 8 22.63 11.95 -45.86
CA SER A 8 21.19 12.18 -45.78
C SER A 8 20.75 12.93 -47.03
N ASP A 9 20.51 12.22 -48.13
CA ASP A 9 19.67 12.73 -49.22
C ASP A 9 18.22 12.72 -48.72
N LYS A 10 17.74 13.87 -48.28
CA LYS A 10 16.32 14.11 -48.02
C LYS A 10 15.65 14.23 -49.38
N ASP A 11 14.80 13.27 -49.73
CA ASP A 11 13.91 13.35 -50.90
C ASP A 11 13.16 14.70 -50.88
N PRO A 12 13.18 15.49 -51.98
CA PRO A 12 12.36 16.69 -52.07
C PRO A 12 10.91 16.24 -52.21
N ASN A 13 10.13 16.39 -51.15
CA ASN A 13 8.68 16.26 -51.22
C ASN A 13 8.16 17.34 -52.19
N PRO A 14 7.58 17.02 -53.35
CA PRO A 14 7.18 18.00 -54.37
C PRO A 14 5.93 18.82 -53.98
N ASN A 15 5.61 18.89 -52.68
CA ASN A 15 4.42 19.52 -52.13
C ASN A 15 4.67 20.29 -50.81
N SER A 16 5.93 20.53 -50.40
CA SER A 16 6.21 21.53 -49.37
C SER A 16 6.08 22.92 -49.98
N LYS A 17 5.23 23.75 -49.38
CA LYS A 17 5.13 25.17 -49.74
C LYS A 17 6.45 25.85 -49.34
N ASN A 18 7.07 26.60 -50.25
CA ASN A 18 8.29 27.36 -49.96
C ASN A 18 8.11 28.29 -48.76
N THR A 19 9.13 28.36 -47.91
CA THR A 19 9.23 29.27 -46.78
C THR A 19 10.20 30.40 -47.13
N PRO A 20 9.76 31.68 -47.14
CA PRO A 20 10.67 32.77 -47.45
C PRO A 20 11.89 32.82 -46.52
N PRO A 21 13.07 33.21 -47.03
CA PRO A 21 14.30 33.20 -46.26
C PRO A 21 14.32 34.32 -45.20
N THR A 22 15.20 34.19 -44.22
CA THR A 22 15.45 35.20 -43.18
C THR A 22 16.78 35.90 -43.43
N ALA A 23 16.74 37.21 -43.75
CA ALA A 23 17.93 38.02 -43.90
C ALA A 23 18.54 38.39 -42.54
N HIS A 24 19.86 38.30 -42.45
CA HIS A 24 20.64 38.82 -41.32
C HIS A 24 21.71 39.76 -41.87
N ALA A 25 21.55 41.07 -41.68
CA ALA A 25 22.43 42.10 -42.27
C ALA A 25 23.74 42.35 -41.47
N GLY A 26 24.04 41.51 -40.48
CA GLY A 26 25.17 41.69 -39.56
C GLY A 26 24.84 42.62 -38.39
N ARG A 27 25.83 42.82 -37.51
CA ARG A 27 25.69 43.64 -36.30
C ARG A 27 26.01 45.11 -36.56
N LEU A 28 25.64 45.97 -35.61
CA LEU A 28 26.04 47.38 -35.57
C LEU A 28 27.56 47.51 -35.69
N GLN A 29 28.03 48.46 -36.50
CA GLN A 29 29.45 48.80 -36.59
C GLN A 29 29.66 50.28 -36.30
N ASN A 30 30.65 50.61 -35.47
CA ASN A 30 31.13 51.97 -35.31
C ASN A 30 32.55 52.01 -35.87
N VAL A 31 32.85 53.00 -36.72
CA VAL A 31 34.13 53.08 -37.43
C VAL A 31 34.65 54.53 -37.47
N ALA A 32 35.96 54.68 -37.67
CA ALA A 32 36.54 55.98 -37.95
C ALA A 32 36.13 56.45 -39.37
N THR A 33 35.83 57.74 -39.53
CA THR A 33 35.50 58.32 -40.84
C THR A 33 36.64 58.13 -41.84
N GLY A 34 36.29 57.73 -43.06
CA GLY A 34 37.21 57.37 -44.14
C GLY A 34 37.56 55.87 -44.20
N THR A 35 37.10 55.07 -43.24
CA THR A 35 37.38 53.63 -43.19
C THR A 35 36.55 52.85 -44.22
N GLN A 36 37.16 51.82 -44.82
CA GLN A 36 36.43 50.83 -45.62
C GLN A 36 35.71 49.84 -44.69
N VAL A 37 34.40 49.79 -44.80
CA VAL A 37 33.49 48.94 -44.03
C VAL A 37 33.16 47.70 -44.84
N THR A 38 33.17 46.54 -44.19
CA THR A 38 32.69 45.28 -44.75
C THR A 38 31.40 44.89 -44.03
N LEU A 39 30.32 44.70 -44.77
CA LEU A 39 29.07 44.18 -44.23
C LEU A 39 29.09 42.66 -44.29
N ASP A 40 28.32 42.00 -43.44
CA ASP A 40 28.28 40.54 -43.36
C ASP A 40 26.84 40.04 -43.37
N GLY A 41 26.46 39.43 -44.49
CA GLY A 41 25.16 38.80 -44.70
C GLY A 41 25.18 37.29 -44.48
N SER A 42 26.34 36.71 -44.15
CA SER A 42 26.53 35.25 -44.11
C SER A 42 25.68 34.53 -43.07
N GLY A 43 25.18 35.26 -42.07
CA GLY A 43 24.20 34.74 -41.11
C GLY A 43 22.79 34.55 -41.66
N SER A 44 22.50 34.96 -42.90
CA SER A 44 21.18 34.77 -43.52
C SER A 44 20.86 33.29 -43.70
N THR A 45 19.63 32.88 -43.41
CA THR A 45 19.23 31.46 -43.40
C THR A 45 17.96 31.22 -44.20
N ASP A 46 17.82 29.97 -44.64
CA ASP A 46 16.63 29.45 -45.29
C ASP A 46 16.23 28.13 -44.62
N GLU A 47 14.95 28.00 -44.24
CA GLU A 47 14.46 26.81 -43.52
C GLU A 47 14.45 25.56 -44.43
N ASP A 48 14.19 25.77 -45.72
CA ASP A 48 14.17 24.74 -46.76
C ASP A 48 15.60 24.40 -47.25
N ARG A 49 16.59 25.20 -46.84
CA ARG A 49 18.04 25.13 -47.17
C ARG A 49 18.34 25.42 -48.64
N ASP A 50 17.52 26.25 -49.27
CA ASP A 50 17.75 26.69 -50.62
C ASP A 50 18.92 27.69 -50.71
N PRO A 51 19.66 27.73 -51.84
CA PRO A 51 20.78 28.65 -52.01
C PRO A 51 20.32 30.12 -52.02
N LEU A 52 20.97 30.95 -51.20
CA LEU A 52 20.63 32.37 -51.08
C LEU A 52 21.41 33.27 -52.04
N SER A 53 20.68 34.22 -52.63
CA SER A 53 21.23 35.39 -53.30
C SER A 53 21.03 36.64 -52.44
N PHE A 54 21.97 37.58 -52.54
CA PHE A 54 22.02 38.77 -51.68
C PHE A 54 21.74 40.02 -52.49
N SER A 55 20.97 40.95 -51.93
CA SER A 55 20.73 42.27 -52.51
C SER A 55 20.83 43.35 -51.44
N TRP A 56 21.96 44.03 -51.44
CA TRP A 56 22.25 45.14 -50.54
C TRP A 56 21.92 46.49 -51.17
N SER A 57 21.31 47.39 -50.40
CA SER A 57 21.01 48.75 -50.82
C SER A 57 21.28 49.75 -49.70
N MET A 58 21.77 50.94 -50.05
CA MET A 58 22.00 52.01 -49.09
C MET A 58 20.70 52.78 -48.90
N ALA A 59 20.02 52.53 -47.77
CA ALA A 59 18.71 53.12 -47.46
C ALA A 59 18.84 54.60 -47.05
N SER A 60 19.87 54.93 -46.27
CA SER A 60 20.18 56.31 -45.89
C SER A 60 21.69 56.51 -45.70
N LYS A 61 22.15 57.74 -45.87
CA LYS A 61 23.54 58.17 -45.64
C LYS A 61 23.58 59.66 -45.29
N PRO A 62 24.67 60.18 -44.70
CA PRO A 62 24.80 61.61 -44.39
C PRO A 62 24.66 62.50 -45.63
N GLU A 63 24.12 63.71 -45.47
CA GLU A 63 23.74 64.62 -46.58
C GLU A 63 24.89 64.98 -47.55
N SER A 64 26.14 64.96 -47.06
CA SER A 64 27.34 65.23 -47.88
C SER A 64 28.09 63.97 -48.34
N SER A 65 27.56 62.77 -48.04
CA SER A 65 28.25 61.52 -48.32
C SER A 65 28.13 61.10 -49.80
N SER A 66 29.27 60.76 -50.39
CA SER A 66 29.37 60.16 -51.73
C SER A 66 29.40 58.63 -51.71
N ALA A 67 29.30 58.01 -50.54
CA ALA A 67 29.39 56.56 -50.36
C ALA A 67 28.44 55.76 -51.26
N SER A 68 28.95 54.64 -51.75
CA SER A 68 28.24 53.65 -52.56
C SER A 68 28.73 52.24 -52.23
N LEU A 69 27.82 51.26 -52.26
CA LEU A 69 28.18 49.86 -52.05
C LEU A 69 28.95 49.29 -53.26
N SER A 70 29.99 48.53 -52.97
CA SER A 70 30.73 47.68 -53.90
C SER A 70 30.34 46.22 -53.65
N ALA A 71 30.20 45.44 -54.73
CA ALA A 71 29.81 44.03 -54.68
C ALA A 71 28.50 43.78 -53.91
N SER A 72 27.50 44.65 -54.10
CA SER A 72 26.20 44.66 -53.39
C SER A 72 25.33 43.42 -53.60
N ASN A 73 25.77 42.47 -54.42
CA ASN A 73 25.12 41.19 -54.67
C ASN A 73 25.84 39.99 -54.03
N THR A 74 26.80 40.26 -53.13
CA THR A 74 27.57 39.23 -52.42
C THR A 74 27.18 39.17 -50.94
N SER A 75 27.61 38.12 -50.24
CA SER A 75 27.42 38.02 -48.79
C SER A 75 28.28 39.03 -48.01
N HIS A 76 29.32 39.61 -48.62
CA HIS A 76 30.24 40.54 -47.96
C HIS A 76 30.54 41.77 -48.82
N PRO A 77 29.55 42.67 -49.05
CA PRO A 77 29.79 43.90 -49.78
C PRO A 77 30.60 44.88 -48.94
N THR A 78 31.19 45.88 -49.60
CA THR A 78 31.98 46.91 -48.92
C THR A 78 31.54 48.31 -49.32
N PHE A 79 31.81 49.30 -48.47
CA PHE A 79 31.74 50.71 -48.84
C PHE A 79 32.73 51.52 -48.00
N THR A 80 33.00 52.76 -48.37
CA THR A 80 33.78 53.69 -47.55
C THR A 80 32.83 54.65 -46.84
N ALA A 81 32.89 54.70 -45.51
CA ALA A 81 32.11 55.66 -44.73
C ALA A 81 32.84 57.01 -44.75
N ASP A 82 32.54 57.84 -45.73
CA ASP A 82 33.34 59.01 -46.13
C ASP A 82 33.03 60.31 -45.36
N VAL A 83 31.91 60.33 -44.62
CA VAL A 83 31.43 61.47 -43.83
C VAL A 83 30.92 61.00 -42.47
N ASP A 84 31.13 61.81 -41.43
CA ASP A 84 30.58 61.57 -40.10
C ASP A 84 29.05 61.42 -40.13
N GLY A 85 28.54 60.44 -39.39
CA GLY A 85 27.11 60.18 -39.25
C GLY A 85 26.72 58.73 -39.49
N GLU A 86 25.42 58.49 -39.51
CA GLU A 86 24.82 57.17 -39.65
C GLU A 86 24.60 56.79 -41.13
N TYR A 87 24.98 55.57 -41.47
CA TYR A 87 24.68 54.89 -42.73
C TYR A 87 23.73 53.74 -42.42
N THR A 88 22.54 53.77 -43.03
CA THR A 88 21.57 52.69 -42.93
C THR A 88 21.63 51.84 -44.19
N ILE A 89 22.02 50.58 -44.07
CA ILE A 89 22.11 49.65 -45.18
C ILE A 89 21.06 48.56 -45.01
N GLN A 90 20.35 48.24 -46.08
CA GLN A 90 19.32 47.23 -46.13
C GLN A 90 19.80 46.01 -46.92
N LEU A 91 19.60 44.82 -46.35
CA LEU A 91 19.76 43.53 -47.02
C LEU A 91 18.39 42.89 -47.27
N ILE A 92 18.18 42.44 -48.49
CA ILE A 92 17.14 41.45 -48.84
C ILE A 92 17.87 40.22 -49.39
N VAL A 93 17.50 39.02 -48.94
CA VAL A 93 17.97 37.77 -49.52
C VAL A 93 16.84 37.06 -50.26
N ASN A 94 17.17 36.28 -51.29
CA ASN A 94 16.21 35.55 -52.11
C ASN A 94 16.66 34.11 -52.32
N ASP A 95 15.75 33.15 -52.12
CA ASP A 95 15.96 31.70 -52.20
C ASP A 95 15.79 31.10 -53.62
N GLY A 96 15.56 31.96 -54.63
CA GLY A 96 15.20 31.57 -56.00
C GLY A 96 13.69 31.62 -56.29
N THR A 97 12.85 31.79 -55.27
CA THR A 97 11.39 31.79 -55.36
C THR A 97 10.73 32.95 -54.60
N ALA A 98 11.26 33.39 -53.46
CA ALA A 98 10.72 34.44 -52.61
C ALA A 98 11.82 35.34 -52.00
N ASP A 99 11.47 36.60 -51.77
CA ASP A 99 12.31 37.58 -51.07
C ASP A 99 12.07 37.50 -49.55
N SER A 100 13.12 37.72 -48.77
CA SER A 100 13.03 37.93 -47.32
C SER A 100 12.34 39.25 -46.98
N SER A 101 11.91 39.39 -45.73
CA SER A 101 11.73 40.73 -45.16
C SER A 101 13.08 41.46 -45.11
N PRO A 102 13.11 42.80 -45.25
CA PRO A 102 14.36 43.55 -45.18
C PRO A 102 15.03 43.47 -43.80
N ALA A 103 16.33 43.20 -43.78
CA ALA A 103 17.18 43.33 -42.60
C ALA A 103 18.02 44.61 -42.68
N ILE A 104 18.25 45.27 -41.55
CA ILE A 104 18.95 46.56 -41.49
C ILE A 104 20.29 46.40 -40.77
N ALA A 105 21.35 46.93 -41.38
CA ALA A 105 22.64 47.17 -40.78
C ALA A 105 22.85 48.67 -40.60
N THR A 106 23.32 49.06 -39.41
CA THR A 106 23.64 50.46 -39.11
C THR A 106 25.14 50.60 -38.90
N VAL A 107 25.75 51.55 -39.59
CA VAL A 107 27.15 51.90 -39.45
C VAL A 107 27.25 53.36 -39.05
N THR A 108 27.93 53.65 -37.94
CA THR A 108 28.18 55.03 -37.50
C THR A 108 29.64 55.39 -37.74
N ALA A 109 29.89 56.42 -38.52
CA ALA A 109 31.23 56.96 -38.75
C ALA A 109 31.47 58.22 -37.93
N THR A 110 32.64 58.30 -37.29
CA THR A 110 33.02 59.45 -36.45
C THR A 110 34.47 59.84 -36.73
N SER A 111 34.76 61.15 -36.87
CA SER A 111 36.14 61.65 -37.04
C SER A 111 36.91 61.82 -35.71
N GLY A 112 36.22 61.74 -34.58
CA GLY A 112 36.80 61.69 -33.23
C GLY A 112 36.79 60.27 -32.65
N ASN A 113 36.86 60.16 -31.32
CA ASN A 113 36.75 58.89 -30.59
C ASN A 113 35.50 58.12 -31.04
N VAL A 114 35.70 56.90 -31.50
CA VAL A 114 34.64 56.02 -32.00
C VAL A 114 34.02 55.30 -30.81
N THR A 115 32.71 55.43 -30.62
CA THR A 115 32.00 54.70 -29.56
C THR A 115 32.22 53.17 -29.72
N PRO A 116 32.54 52.43 -28.65
CA PRO A 116 32.79 51.00 -28.76
C PRO A 116 31.49 50.23 -29.03
N VAL A 117 31.63 48.99 -29.51
CA VAL A 117 30.51 48.09 -29.78
C VAL A 117 30.55 46.90 -28.82
N ALA A 118 29.49 46.77 -28.00
CA ALA A 118 29.30 45.61 -27.14
C ALA A 118 28.84 44.39 -27.95
N HIS A 119 29.37 43.23 -27.59
CA HIS A 119 28.95 41.94 -28.11
C HIS A 119 28.72 40.96 -26.96
N ALA A 120 27.45 40.72 -26.60
CA ALA A 120 27.03 39.90 -25.47
C ALA A 120 27.04 38.37 -25.76
N GLY A 121 27.44 37.97 -26.95
CA GLY A 121 27.43 36.58 -27.40
C GLY A 121 26.14 36.17 -28.12
N ALA A 122 25.93 34.86 -28.24
CA ALA A 122 24.73 34.26 -28.81
C ALA A 122 23.78 33.77 -27.70
N ASP A 123 22.49 33.72 -28.00
CA ASP A 123 21.47 33.16 -27.10
C ASP A 123 21.78 31.71 -26.73
N GLN A 124 21.46 31.33 -25.50
CA GLN A 124 21.79 30.02 -24.95
C GLN A 124 20.53 29.26 -24.52
N ASN A 125 20.50 27.96 -24.80
CA ASN A 125 19.53 27.02 -24.24
C ASN A 125 20.26 26.07 -23.30
N ILE A 126 19.87 26.03 -22.03
CA ILE A 126 20.57 25.30 -20.98
C ILE A 126 19.59 24.59 -20.03
N THR A 127 20.12 23.64 -19.25
CA THR A 127 19.35 23.02 -18.16
C THR A 127 19.31 23.95 -16.96
N ALA A 128 18.13 24.18 -16.38
CA ALA A 128 18.01 24.94 -15.14
C ALA A 128 18.85 24.30 -14.00
N GLY A 129 19.37 25.13 -13.10
CA GLY A 129 20.32 24.75 -12.06
C GLY A 129 21.79 24.70 -12.51
N THR A 130 22.10 24.90 -13.80
CA THR A 130 23.48 24.91 -14.31
C THR A 130 24.11 26.31 -14.37
N GLU A 131 25.44 26.37 -14.36
CA GLU A 131 26.20 27.62 -14.52
C GLU A 131 26.21 28.07 -15.99
N VAL A 132 25.78 29.30 -16.22
CA VAL A 132 25.82 30.01 -17.50
C VAL A 132 27.15 30.75 -17.61
N ASN A 133 27.84 30.57 -18.73
CA ASN A 133 29.05 31.31 -19.06
C ASN A 133 28.71 32.33 -20.15
N LEU A 134 28.92 33.62 -19.86
CA LEU A 134 28.72 34.70 -20.82
C LEU A 134 30.08 35.06 -21.46
N ASP A 135 30.06 35.50 -22.71
CA ASP A 135 31.27 35.84 -23.45
C ASP A 135 31.12 37.20 -24.14
N GLY A 136 31.81 38.18 -23.59
CA GLY A 136 31.90 39.54 -24.10
C GLY A 136 33.13 39.81 -24.95
N SER A 137 34.01 38.82 -25.14
CA SER A 137 35.36 39.00 -25.71
C SER A 137 35.39 39.47 -27.15
N SER A 138 34.28 39.30 -27.87
CA SER A 138 34.12 39.82 -29.23
C SER A 138 33.84 41.32 -29.28
N SER A 139 33.57 41.98 -28.15
CA SER A 139 33.37 43.44 -28.05
C SER A 139 34.59 44.19 -28.61
N SER A 140 34.35 45.28 -29.34
CA SER A 140 35.41 45.94 -30.11
C SER A 140 35.35 47.46 -30.02
N ASP A 141 36.52 48.06 -30.19
CA ASP A 141 36.72 49.49 -30.35
C ASP A 141 37.50 49.75 -31.64
N ALA A 142 37.06 50.69 -32.47
CA ALA A 142 37.67 50.91 -33.78
C ALA A 142 39.01 51.66 -33.71
N ASP A 143 39.23 52.44 -32.64
CA ASP A 143 40.46 53.17 -32.39
C ASP A 143 41.49 52.30 -31.63
N GLY A 144 41.05 51.16 -31.10
CA GLY A 144 41.87 50.17 -30.41
C GLY A 144 42.02 50.43 -28.92
N ASP A 145 41.11 51.22 -28.33
CA ASP A 145 41.12 51.53 -26.91
C ASP A 145 40.75 50.31 -26.03
N ASN A 146 41.26 50.30 -24.80
CA ASN A 146 40.99 49.22 -23.87
C ASN A 146 39.57 49.30 -23.32
N LEU A 147 38.82 48.20 -23.41
CA LEU A 147 37.43 48.13 -22.97
C LEU A 147 37.28 47.68 -21.51
N THR A 148 36.38 48.33 -20.78
CA THR A 148 35.80 47.80 -19.52
C THR A 148 34.40 47.28 -19.77
N PHE A 149 34.01 46.21 -19.07
CA PHE A 149 32.74 45.51 -19.28
C PHE A 149 31.76 45.80 -18.14
N ALA A 150 30.47 45.85 -18.45
CA ALA A 150 29.41 45.99 -17.47
C ALA A 150 28.23 45.10 -17.87
N TRP A 151 28.05 43.99 -17.16
CA TRP A 151 26.96 43.05 -17.37
C TRP A 151 25.81 43.28 -16.39
N THR A 152 24.57 43.12 -16.86
CA THR A 152 23.37 43.27 -16.01
C THR A 152 22.29 42.27 -16.42
N ILE A 153 21.74 41.53 -15.43
CA ILE A 153 20.50 40.76 -15.61
C ILE A 153 19.33 41.73 -15.56
N VAL A 154 18.62 41.88 -16.67
CA VAL A 154 17.50 42.82 -16.84
C VAL A 154 16.20 42.20 -16.34
N THR A 155 15.97 40.94 -16.69
CA THR A 155 14.81 40.17 -16.23
C THR A 155 15.22 38.73 -15.93
N SER A 156 14.61 38.16 -14.90
CA SER A 156 14.70 36.74 -14.55
C SER A 156 13.29 36.17 -14.31
N PRO A 157 13.12 34.84 -14.35
CA PRO A 157 11.86 34.19 -14.01
C PRO A 157 11.39 34.51 -12.58
N THR A 158 10.08 34.43 -12.35
CA THR A 158 9.51 34.68 -11.01
C THR A 158 10.05 33.67 -10.01
N GLY A 159 10.57 34.15 -8.88
CA GLY A 159 11.17 33.30 -7.84
C GLY A 159 12.67 33.04 -8.02
N SER A 160 13.27 33.48 -9.13
CA SER A 160 14.72 33.42 -9.33
C SER A 160 15.47 34.37 -8.40
N THR A 161 16.64 33.91 -7.95
CA THR A 161 17.63 34.64 -7.14
C THR A 161 18.97 34.79 -7.86
N ALA A 162 19.00 34.53 -9.17
CA ALA A 162 20.21 34.57 -10.00
C ALA A 162 20.96 35.91 -9.89
N ALA A 163 22.28 35.84 -9.73
CA ALA A 163 23.17 36.98 -9.65
C ALA A 163 24.46 36.72 -10.44
N LEU A 164 24.97 37.76 -11.10
CA LEU A 164 26.22 37.68 -11.84
C LEU A 164 27.42 37.63 -10.90
N SER A 165 28.33 36.69 -11.15
CA SER A 165 29.68 36.66 -10.64
C SER A 165 30.62 37.37 -11.62
N GLU A 166 31.56 38.16 -11.10
CA GLU A 166 32.57 38.86 -11.92
C GLU A 166 31.99 39.72 -13.07
N ALA A 167 30.86 40.39 -12.82
CA ALA A 167 30.04 41.15 -13.80
C ALA A 167 30.77 42.29 -14.55
N SER A 168 32.02 42.59 -14.18
CA SER A 168 32.86 43.61 -14.82
C SER A 168 33.97 43.03 -15.71
N THR A 169 33.98 41.71 -15.90
CA THR A 169 34.94 41.00 -16.75
C THR A 169 34.35 40.67 -18.12
N SER A 170 35.20 40.23 -19.05
CA SER A 170 34.75 39.75 -20.36
C SER A 170 34.04 38.40 -20.31
N HIS A 171 34.14 37.64 -19.21
CA HIS A 171 33.53 36.31 -19.07
C HIS A 171 32.90 36.11 -17.68
N PRO A 172 31.82 36.83 -17.34
CA PRO A 172 31.11 36.59 -16.10
C PRO A 172 30.28 35.31 -16.17
N THR A 173 29.87 34.81 -15.01
CA THR A 173 28.98 33.66 -14.88
C THR A 173 27.79 33.95 -13.99
N PHE A 174 26.73 33.16 -14.10
CA PHE A 174 25.66 33.08 -13.11
C PHE A 174 24.99 31.71 -13.16
N THR A 175 24.23 31.33 -12.12
CA THR A 175 23.41 30.11 -12.15
C THR A 175 21.98 30.45 -12.54
N ALA A 176 21.47 29.82 -13.61
CA ALA A 176 20.06 29.93 -13.99
C ALA A 176 19.23 28.98 -13.11
N ASP A 177 18.82 29.47 -11.95
CA ASP A 177 18.22 28.69 -10.86
C ASP A 177 16.74 28.29 -11.03
N VAL A 178 16.04 28.83 -12.03
CA VAL A 178 14.60 28.60 -12.25
C VAL A 178 14.33 28.48 -13.75
N ASP A 179 13.32 27.69 -14.11
CA ASP A 179 12.85 27.58 -15.49
C ASP A 179 12.35 28.92 -16.04
N GLY A 180 12.69 29.18 -17.29
CA GLY A 180 12.23 30.33 -18.04
C GLY A 180 13.36 31.12 -18.68
N THR A 181 13.05 32.37 -19.01
CA THR A 181 13.94 33.24 -19.78
C THR A 181 14.64 34.25 -18.88
N TYR A 182 15.96 34.31 -18.98
CA TYR A 182 16.81 35.38 -18.43
C TYR A 182 17.27 36.28 -19.57
N LEU A 183 17.11 37.59 -19.42
CA LEU A 183 17.66 38.58 -20.34
C LEU A 183 18.85 39.26 -19.68
N VAL A 184 20.03 39.12 -20.28
CA VAL A 184 21.26 39.72 -19.77
C VAL A 184 21.81 40.70 -20.80
N THR A 185 22.29 41.85 -20.34
CA THR A 185 22.84 42.89 -21.19
C THR A 185 24.32 43.12 -20.91
N LEU A 186 25.08 43.47 -21.95
CA LEU A 186 26.45 43.95 -21.88
C LEU A 186 26.54 45.37 -22.41
N GLN A 187 27.19 46.25 -21.65
CA GLN A 187 27.76 47.50 -22.14
C GLN A 187 29.28 47.48 -21.99
N VAL A 188 29.97 48.09 -22.95
CA VAL A 188 31.43 48.29 -22.88
C VAL A 188 31.77 49.79 -22.89
N HIS A 189 32.89 50.15 -22.29
CA HIS A 189 33.35 51.54 -22.19
C HIS A 189 34.84 51.62 -22.51
N ASP A 190 35.22 52.58 -23.35
CA ASP A 190 36.58 52.74 -23.90
C ASP A 190 37.50 53.64 -23.03
N GLY A 191 36.97 54.24 -21.97
CA GLY A 191 37.66 55.23 -21.14
C GLY A 191 37.05 56.64 -21.25
N THR A 192 36.21 56.86 -22.25
CA THR A 192 35.56 58.14 -22.54
C THR A 192 34.05 58.02 -22.79
N ILE A 193 33.60 56.98 -23.50
CA ILE A 193 32.22 56.77 -23.96
C ILE A 193 31.77 55.33 -23.67
N THR A 194 30.50 55.16 -23.29
CA THR A 194 29.85 53.84 -23.12
C THR A 194 29.07 53.46 -24.37
N SER A 195 29.15 52.19 -24.78
CA SER A 195 28.38 51.62 -25.88
C SER A 195 26.88 51.60 -25.60
N VAL A 196 26.10 51.43 -26.67
CA VAL A 196 24.74 50.88 -26.54
C VAL A 196 24.83 49.46 -25.96
N ALA A 197 23.78 49.04 -25.24
CA ALA A 197 23.73 47.70 -24.66
C ALA A 197 23.44 46.65 -25.74
N ASP A 198 24.19 45.55 -25.72
CA ASP A 198 23.84 44.32 -26.45
C ASP A 198 23.17 43.33 -25.49
N THR A 199 22.19 42.57 -25.97
CA THR A 199 21.38 41.66 -25.14
C THR A 199 21.60 40.21 -25.57
N VAL A 200 21.73 39.32 -24.59
CA VAL A 200 21.73 37.87 -24.78
C VAL A 200 20.57 37.26 -23.99
N GLN A 201 19.83 36.37 -24.65
CA GLN A 201 18.73 35.61 -24.05
C GLN A 201 19.22 34.23 -23.61
N ILE A 202 18.94 33.87 -22.37
CA ILE A 202 19.21 32.53 -21.83
C ILE A 202 17.87 31.87 -21.51
N THR A 203 17.58 30.75 -22.17
CA THR A 203 16.38 29.94 -21.92
C THR A 203 16.79 28.71 -21.12
N ALA A 204 16.35 28.65 -19.86
CA ALA A 204 16.62 27.55 -18.94
C ALA A 204 15.38 26.65 -18.81
N THR A 205 15.57 25.35 -18.93
CA THR A 205 14.51 24.34 -18.75
C THR A 205 15.04 23.15 -17.95
N HIS A 206 14.34 22.69 -16.91
CA HIS A 206 14.64 21.41 -16.27
C HIS A 206 14.41 20.27 -17.26
N THR A 207 15.28 19.26 -17.23
CA THR A 207 15.15 18.04 -18.05
C THR A 207 14.74 16.82 -17.22
N ASP A 208 14.13 17.04 -16.05
CA ASP A 208 13.68 15.94 -15.21
C ASP A 208 12.30 15.49 -15.69
N GLN A 209 12.28 14.50 -16.59
CA GLN A 209 11.10 13.64 -16.68
C GLN A 209 10.99 12.93 -15.34
N ASN A 210 10.02 13.34 -14.52
CA ASN A 210 9.62 12.59 -13.32
C ASN A 210 9.45 11.11 -13.70
N ALA A 211 10.21 10.23 -13.05
CA ALA A 211 10.09 8.80 -13.27
C ALA A 211 8.81 8.33 -12.56
N LEU A 212 7.93 7.64 -13.29
CA LEU A 212 6.74 7.08 -12.66
C LEU A 212 7.13 6.14 -11.52
N PRO A 213 6.43 6.18 -10.38
CA PRO A 213 6.71 5.29 -9.28
C PRO A 213 6.27 3.86 -9.63
N ILE A 214 6.81 2.88 -8.91
CA ILE A 214 6.53 1.46 -9.09
C ILE A 214 5.81 0.95 -7.85
N ALA A 215 4.57 0.48 -8.01
CA ALA A 215 3.82 -0.21 -6.97
C ALA A 215 4.33 -1.65 -6.80
N ASP A 216 4.40 -2.10 -5.55
CA ASP A 216 4.59 -3.51 -5.18
C ASP A 216 3.53 -3.86 -4.13
N ALA A 217 2.54 -4.67 -4.54
CA ALA A 217 1.42 -5.12 -3.71
C ALA A 217 1.79 -6.35 -2.85
N GLY A 218 3.02 -6.86 -2.96
CA GLY A 218 3.48 -8.07 -2.32
C GLY A 218 3.05 -9.36 -3.03
N ALA A 219 3.51 -10.49 -2.49
CA ALA A 219 3.23 -11.79 -3.08
C ALA A 219 1.81 -12.31 -2.79
N ASP A 220 1.27 -13.10 -3.71
CA ASP A 220 0.02 -13.85 -3.53
C ASP A 220 0.06 -14.75 -2.28
N ARG A 221 -1.11 -14.92 -1.64
CA ARG A 221 -1.23 -15.66 -0.38
C ARG A 221 -2.40 -16.65 -0.43
N SER A 222 -2.22 -17.79 0.24
CA SER A 222 -3.32 -18.72 0.53
C SER A 222 -3.59 -18.75 2.03
N VAL A 223 -4.84 -18.53 2.44
CA VAL A 223 -5.26 -18.49 3.84
C VAL A 223 -6.61 -19.18 4.03
N HIS A 224 -6.96 -19.46 5.29
CA HIS A 224 -8.31 -19.90 5.61
C HIS A 224 -9.26 -18.71 5.78
N THR A 225 -10.53 -18.85 5.42
CA THR A 225 -11.58 -17.87 5.70
C THR A 225 -11.58 -17.49 7.19
N GLY A 226 -11.78 -16.21 7.50
CA GLY A 226 -11.71 -15.65 8.85
C GLY A 226 -10.30 -15.28 9.32
N THR A 227 -9.26 -15.65 8.57
CA THR A 227 -7.87 -15.26 8.90
C THR A 227 -7.65 -13.80 8.53
N GLN A 228 -7.26 -12.96 9.49
CA GLN A 228 -6.87 -11.58 9.20
C GLN A 228 -5.51 -11.54 8.48
N VAL A 229 -5.45 -10.86 7.35
CA VAL A 229 -4.26 -10.74 6.49
C VAL A 229 -3.79 -9.29 6.47
N SER A 230 -2.53 -9.07 6.81
CA SER A 230 -1.82 -7.81 6.53
C SER A 230 -1.24 -7.84 5.13
N LEU A 231 -1.58 -6.85 4.31
CA LEU A 231 -0.88 -6.54 3.06
C LEU A 231 0.38 -5.74 3.36
N ASP A 232 1.26 -5.61 2.38
CA ASP A 232 2.55 -4.92 2.53
C ASP A 232 2.92 -4.22 1.22
N ALA A 233 2.82 -2.89 1.22
CA ALA A 233 3.22 -2.05 0.10
C ALA A 233 4.68 -1.54 0.20
N SER A 234 5.44 -1.95 1.22
CA SER A 234 6.75 -1.36 1.53
C SER A 234 7.82 -1.64 0.47
N GLY A 235 7.57 -2.58 -0.45
CA GLY A 235 8.40 -2.82 -1.64
C GLY A 235 8.22 -1.76 -2.74
N SER A 236 7.20 -0.89 -2.64
CA SER A 236 6.96 0.17 -3.63
C SER A 236 8.11 1.17 -3.62
N SER A 237 8.48 1.67 -4.80
CA SER A 237 9.68 2.49 -4.98
C SER A 237 9.49 3.61 -5.98
N ASP A 238 10.34 4.62 -5.85
CA ASP A 238 10.41 5.75 -6.75
C ASP A 238 11.88 6.03 -7.08
N ALA A 239 12.19 6.25 -8.36
CA ALA A 239 13.57 6.43 -8.81
C ALA A 239 14.14 7.79 -8.38
N ASP A 240 13.27 8.79 -8.26
CA ASP A 240 13.58 10.15 -7.83
C ASP A 240 13.56 10.29 -6.30
N SER A 241 13.29 9.19 -5.59
CA SER A 241 13.19 9.11 -4.13
C SER A 241 12.13 10.06 -3.55
N ASN A 242 11.08 10.35 -4.31
CA ASN A 242 9.92 11.07 -3.84
C ASN A 242 9.15 10.29 -2.77
N THR A 243 8.40 11.01 -1.95
CA THR A 243 7.58 10.38 -0.91
C THR A 243 6.32 9.79 -1.54
N LEU A 244 6.09 8.50 -1.35
CA LEU A 244 4.95 7.79 -1.92
C LEU A 244 3.70 7.87 -1.04
N SER A 245 2.56 8.06 -1.70
CA SER A 245 1.22 7.81 -1.15
C SER A 245 0.62 6.55 -1.79
N TYR A 246 -0.26 5.87 -1.06
CA TYR A 246 -0.75 4.53 -1.42
C TYR A 246 -2.26 4.55 -1.63
N SER A 247 -2.73 3.79 -2.62
CA SER A 247 -4.15 3.61 -2.91
C SER A 247 -4.45 2.15 -3.23
N TRP A 248 -5.01 1.45 -2.24
CA TRP A 248 -5.47 0.08 -2.38
C TRP A 248 -6.92 0.03 -2.86
N HIS A 249 -7.21 -0.89 -3.77
CA HIS A 249 -8.56 -1.17 -4.22
C HIS A 249 -8.84 -2.68 -4.22
N LEU A 250 -9.92 -3.08 -3.55
CA LEU A 250 -10.41 -4.45 -3.57
C LEU A 250 -11.18 -4.67 -4.88
N SER A 251 -10.45 -5.13 -5.90
CA SER A 251 -10.92 -5.21 -7.29
C SER A 251 -11.98 -6.28 -7.50
N SER A 252 -11.87 -7.41 -6.81
CA SER A 252 -12.93 -8.43 -6.82
C SER A 252 -12.93 -9.25 -5.54
N VAL A 253 -14.13 -9.73 -5.20
CA VAL A 253 -14.40 -10.61 -4.07
C VAL A 253 -15.31 -11.76 -4.51
N PRO A 254 -15.32 -12.89 -3.79
CA PRO A 254 -16.29 -13.95 -4.02
C PRO A 254 -17.74 -13.47 -3.88
N ALA A 255 -18.67 -14.10 -4.60
CA ALA A 255 -20.08 -13.72 -4.57
C ALA A 255 -20.68 -13.84 -3.16
N GLY A 256 -21.30 -12.77 -2.67
CA GLY A 256 -21.88 -12.69 -1.33
C GLY A 256 -20.91 -12.24 -0.25
N SER A 257 -19.63 -12.00 -0.57
CA SER A 257 -18.64 -11.50 0.37
C SER A 257 -18.95 -10.06 0.78
N SER A 258 -18.67 -9.77 2.04
CA SER A 258 -18.76 -8.45 2.68
C SER A 258 -17.40 -7.91 3.12
N ALA A 259 -16.31 -8.59 2.77
CA ALA A 259 -14.97 -8.21 3.19
C ALA A 259 -14.58 -6.83 2.67
N SER A 260 -13.87 -6.07 3.49
CA SER A 260 -13.32 -4.76 3.15
C SER A 260 -11.93 -4.61 3.75
N LEU A 261 -11.17 -3.67 3.19
CA LEU A 261 -9.94 -3.18 3.83
C LEU A 261 -10.30 -2.27 5.00
N ASN A 262 -9.45 -2.24 6.03
CA ASN A 262 -9.61 -1.33 7.17
C ASN A 262 -9.31 0.13 6.80
N ASP A 263 -8.31 0.37 5.95
CA ASP A 263 -7.92 1.68 5.41
C ASP A 263 -7.18 1.44 4.09
N THR A 264 -7.58 2.12 3.02
CA THR A 264 -7.01 1.91 1.68
C THR A 264 -5.73 2.72 1.43
N THR A 265 -5.27 3.53 2.39
CA THR A 265 -4.16 4.48 2.21
C THR A 265 -2.90 4.11 3.00
N LEU A 266 -2.97 3.07 3.83
CA LEU A 266 -1.85 2.59 4.62
C LEU A 266 -0.86 1.79 3.77
N VAL A 267 0.39 1.78 4.22
CA VAL A 267 1.42 0.84 3.71
C VAL A 267 1.01 -0.61 3.98
N ASN A 268 0.43 -0.88 5.15
CA ASN A 268 0.07 -2.22 5.61
C ASN A 268 -1.41 -2.32 6.00
N PRO A 269 -2.35 -2.27 5.04
CA PRO A 269 -3.76 -2.42 5.35
C PRO A 269 -4.10 -3.90 5.65
N MET A 270 -5.22 -4.10 6.34
CA MET A 270 -5.69 -5.41 6.79
C MET A 270 -7.00 -5.77 6.07
N ILE A 271 -7.14 -7.04 5.71
CA ILE A 271 -8.38 -7.64 5.18
C ILE A 271 -8.66 -8.97 5.89
N THR A 272 -9.94 -9.32 6.07
CA THR A 272 -10.36 -10.63 6.58
C THR A 272 -11.27 -11.29 5.55
N PRO A 273 -10.79 -12.24 4.74
CA PRO A 273 -11.62 -13.00 3.81
C PRO A 273 -12.73 -13.76 4.54
N ASP A 274 -13.98 -13.57 4.12
CA ASP A 274 -15.18 -14.12 4.79
C ASP A 274 -15.85 -15.26 4.02
N ILE A 275 -15.51 -15.45 2.74
CA ILE A 275 -16.05 -16.49 1.86
C ILE A 275 -14.89 -17.18 1.14
N GLU A 276 -15.06 -18.47 0.84
CA GLU A 276 -14.12 -19.21 0.01
C GLU A 276 -14.01 -18.61 -1.40
N GLY A 277 -12.77 -18.42 -1.87
CA GLY A 277 -12.49 -17.91 -3.21
C GLY A 277 -11.35 -16.90 -3.23
N ALA A 278 -11.14 -16.32 -4.42
CA ALA A 278 -10.08 -15.35 -4.63
C ALA A 278 -10.55 -13.92 -4.28
N TYR A 279 -9.71 -13.21 -3.55
CA TYR A 279 -9.81 -11.77 -3.30
C TYR A 279 -8.67 -11.10 -4.04
N VAL A 280 -8.98 -10.34 -5.08
CA VAL A 280 -7.97 -9.65 -5.91
C VAL A 280 -7.92 -8.20 -5.49
N LEU A 281 -6.75 -7.74 -5.08
CA LEU A 281 -6.50 -6.35 -4.71
C LEU A 281 -5.51 -5.73 -5.68
N SER A 282 -5.69 -4.44 -5.96
CA SER A 282 -4.73 -3.65 -6.72
C SER A 282 -4.17 -2.54 -5.85
N LEU A 283 -2.88 -2.26 -6.01
CA LEU A 283 -2.19 -1.12 -5.42
C LEU A 283 -1.76 -0.15 -6.53
N VAL A 284 -2.07 1.12 -6.35
CA VAL A 284 -1.47 2.23 -7.10
C VAL A 284 -0.75 3.13 -6.10
N VAL A 285 0.47 3.56 -6.44
CA VAL A 285 1.23 4.54 -5.64
C VAL A 285 1.41 5.85 -6.41
N ASN A 286 1.51 6.96 -5.69
CA ASN A 286 1.69 8.30 -6.27
C ASN A 286 2.82 9.05 -5.56
N ASP A 287 3.71 9.65 -6.35
CA ASP A 287 4.93 10.36 -5.91
C ASP A 287 4.70 11.84 -5.51
N GLY A 288 3.45 12.31 -5.56
CA GLY A 288 3.05 13.70 -5.38
C GLY A 288 2.68 14.41 -6.69
N THR A 289 3.00 13.82 -7.83
CA THR A 289 2.75 14.36 -9.17
C THR A 289 2.01 13.37 -10.08
N GLU A 290 2.44 12.11 -10.13
CA GLU A 290 1.97 11.10 -11.07
C GLU A 290 1.68 9.75 -10.39
N ASN A 291 0.85 8.92 -11.02
CA ASN A 291 0.47 7.60 -10.52
C ASN A 291 1.27 6.48 -11.19
N SER A 292 1.58 5.43 -10.43
CA SER A 292 2.12 4.18 -10.97
C SER A 292 1.09 3.45 -11.83
N ALA A 293 1.57 2.48 -12.63
CA ALA A 293 0.71 1.38 -13.06
C ALA A 293 0.24 0.58 -11.83
N PRO A 294 -0.95 -0.03 -11.85
CA PRO A 294 -1.41 -0.86 -10.75
C PRO A 294 -0.60 -2.16 -10.67
N ASP A 295 -0.24 -2.56 -9.45
CA ASP A 295 0.23 -3.90 -9.14
C ASP A 295 -0.86 -4.70 -8.40
N PHE A 296 -0.88 -6.02 -8.54
CA PHE A 296 -1.95 -6.87 -8.03
C PHE A 296 -1.45 -7.94 -7.06
N VAL A 297 -2.23 -8.18 -6.01
CA VAL A 297 -2.06 -9.29 -5.10
C VAL A 297 -3.36 -10.06 -4.96
N THR A 298 -3.26 -11.39 -4.98
CA THR A 298 -4.38 -12.31 -4.80
C THR A 298 -4.29 -13.02 -3.46
N ILE A 299 -5.35 -12.90 -2.65
CA ILE A 299 -5.55 -13.72 -1.48
C ILE A 299 -6.54 -14.83 -1.84
N GLN A 300 -6.04 -16.06 -1.93
CA GLN A 300 -6.87 -17.24 -2.09
C GLN A 300 -7.35 -17.71 -0.72
N ALA A 301 -8.63 -17.47 -0.42
CA ALA A 301 -9.28 -17.96 0.79
C ALA A 301 -9.83 -19.37 0.54
N THR A 302 -9.59 -20.27 1.49
CA THR A 302 -10.09 -21.65 1.50
C THR A 302 -10.85 -21.91 2.80
N THR A 303 -11.83 -22.81 2.77
CA THR A 303 -12.42 -23.31 4.02
C THR A 303 -11.68 -24.54 4.51
N PHE A 304 -11.62 -24.74 5.83
CA PHE A 304 -11.16 -26.01 6.39
C PHE A 304 -12.02 -27.16 5.86
N SER A 305 -11.38 -28.26 5.46
CA SER A 305 -12.10 -29.50 5.18
C SER A 305 -12.86 -30.00 6.41
N ALA A 306 -13.90 -30.80 6.22
CA ALA A 306 -14.64 -31.39 7.34
C ALA A 306 -13.72 -32.13 8.33
N LYS A 307 -12.69 -32.81 7.82
CA LYS A 307 -11.68 -33.49 8.63
C LYS A 307 -10.87 -32.52 9.49
N GLU A 308 -10.37 -31.43 8.90
CA GLU A 308 -9.61 -30.41 9.64
C GLU A 308 -10.47 -29.72 10.69
N GLN A 309 -11.74 -29.44 10.39
CA GLN A 309 -12.67 -28.87 11.37
C GLN A 309 -12.91 -29.82 12.56
N LEU A 310 -13.09 -31.12 12.31
CA LEU A 310 -13.24 -32.14 13.36
C LEU A 310 -11.95 -32.27 14.19
N ILE A 311 -10.78 -32.25 13.56
CA ILE A 311 -9.50 -32.29 14.26
C ILE A 311 -9.30 -31.04 15.13
N ASN A 312 -9.66 -29.86 14.63
CA ASN A 312 -9.60 -28.62 15.39
C ASN A 312 -10.57 -28.60 16.59
N MET A 313 -11.66 -29.38 16.53
CA MET A 313 -12.56 -29.63 17.66
C MET A 313 -11.95 -30.57 18.71
N GLY A 314 -10.83 -31.22 18.41
CA GLY A 314 -10.14 -32.19 19.26
C GLY A 314 -10.37 -33.64 18.86
N ILE A 315 -11.08 -33.94 17.78
CA ILE A 315 -11.34 -35.32 17.34
C ILE A 315 -10.08 -35.90 16.69
N ASP A 316 -9.76 -37.16 17.01
CA ASP A 316 -8.63 -37.85 16.37
C ASP A 316 -8.80 -37.96 14.86
N ALA A 317 -7.69 -37.93 14.11
CA ALA A 317 -7.75 -38.02 12.65
C ALA A 317 -8.45 -39.30 12.15
N SER A 318 -8.24 -40.43 12.83
CA SER A 318 -8.92 -41.71 12.51
C SER A 318 -10.40 -41.68 12.82
N ASP A 319 -10.78 -41.02 13.91
CA ASP A 319 -12.18 -40.87 14.32
C ASP A 319 -12.91 -39.91 13.38
N ALA A 320 -12.23 -38.84 12.95
CA ALA A 320 -12.75 -37.91 11.95
C ALA A 320 -13.01 -38.63 10.61
N ASP A 321 -12.08 -39.47 10.15
CA ASP A 321 -12.29 -40.31 8.97
C ASP A 321 -13.50 -41.25 9.13
N TYR A 322 -13.62 -41.89 10.30
CA TYR A 322 -14.74 -42.78 10.61
C TYR A 322 -16.08 -42.04 10.64
N LEU A 323 -16.15 -40.88 11.29
CA LEU A 323 -17.34 -40.03 11.36
C LEU A 323 -17.76 -39.54 9.97
N ILE A 324 -16.82 -39.09 9.15
CA ILE A 324 -17.11 -38.64 7.78
C ILE A 324 -17.66 -39.80 6.94
N ALA A 325 -17.11 -41.00 7.08
CA ALA A 325 -17.52 -42.17 6.31
C ALA A 325 -18.87 -42.76 6.75
N ASN A 326 -19.19 -42.73 8.06
CA ASN A 326 -20.32 -43.48 8.63
C ASN A 326 -21.43 -42.58 9.22
N HIS A 327 -21.15 -41.30 9.45
CA HIS A 327 -22.02 -40.35 10.15
C HIS A 327 -22.00 -38.96 9.47
N SER A 328 -21.94 -38.93 8.13
CA SER A 328 -21.81 -37.69 7.35
C SER A 328 -22.89 -36.65 7.66
N ASP A 329 -24.14 -37.08 7.90
CA ASP A 329 -25.25 -36.16 8.18
C ASP A 329 -25.09 -35.48 9.56
N ASP A 330 -24.62 -36.24 10.55
CA ASP A 330 -24.30 -35.72 11.87
C ASP A 330 -23.09 -34.77 11.77
N VAL A 331 -22.06 -35.14 11.01
CA VAL A 331 -20.89 -34.28 10.74
C VAL A 331 -21.30 -32.97 10.10
N GLN A 332 -22.08 -33.01 9.01
CA GLN A 332 -22.54 -31.81 8.32
C GLN A 332 -23.40 -30.93 9.23
N THR A 333 -24.27 -31.54 10.04
CA THR A 333 -25.09 -30.77 10.99
C THR A 333 -24.23 -30.09 12.04
N VAL A 334 -23.32 -30.82 12.69
CA VAL A 334 -22.46 -30.29 13.75
C VAL A 334 -21.53 -29.20 13.20
N LEU A 335 -20.92 -29.40 12.03
CA LEU A 335 -19.97 -28.44 11.46
C LEU A 335 -20.66 -27.17 10.96
N ASN A 336 -21.86 -27.28 10.40
CA ASN A 336 -22.60 -26.13 9.85
C ASN A 336 -23.42 -25.37 10.92
N ASP A 337 -23.70 -25.97 12.09
CA ASP A 337 -24.48 -25.33 13.15
C ASP A 337 -23.69 -24.17 13.80
N GLN A 338 -24.14 -22.95 13.49
CA GLN A 338 -23.56 -21.70 14.00
C GLN A 338 -23.91 -21.41 15.45
N ASP A 339 -24.79 -22.18 16.08
CA ASP A 339 -25.21 -22.04 17.48
C ASP A 339 -24.82 -23.27 18.32
N ARG A 340 -23.95 -24.14 17.82
CA ARG A 340 -23.51 -25.34 18.55
C ARG A 340 -22.87 -24.99 19.90
N ILE A 341 -23.07 -25.85 20.89
CA ILE A 341 -22.40 -25.76 22.19
C ILE A 341 -20.90 -25.90 21.96
N PHE A 342 -20.11 -24.95 22.50
CA PHE A 342 -18.67 -24.82 22.28
C PHE A 342 -18.22 -24.48 20.84
N LYS A 343 -18.99 -23.68 20.10
CA LYS A 343 -18.56 -23.17 18.79
C LYS A 343 -17.22 -22.41 18.84
N ASP A 344 -17.13 -21.41 19.71
CA ASP A 344 -15.97 -20.50 19.82
C ASP A 344 -14.99 -20.96 20.90
N MET A 345 -14.77 -22.27 20.98
CA MET A 345 -13.88 -22.85 21.98
C MET A 345 -12.45 -22.28 21.81
N PRO A 346 -11.78 -21.84 22.89
CA PRO A 346 -10.38 -21.47 22.81
C PRO A 346 -9.56 -22.69 22.34
N ALA A 347 -8.39 -22.44 21.75
CA ALA A 347 -7.46 -23.51 21.43
C ALA A 347 -7.31 -24.43 22.66
N LEU A 348 -7.52 -25.74 22.49
CA LEU A 348 -7.62 -26.68 23.61
C LEU A 348 -6.40 -26.64 24.53
N ASP A 349 -5.22 -26.32 23.99
CA ASP A 349 -4.00 -26.12 24.78
C ASP A 349 -4.11 -24.99 25.81
N ASN A 350 -4.90 -23.95 25.50
CA ASN A 350 -5.19 -22.85 26.41
C ASN A 350 -6.17 -23.24 27.51
N MET A 351 -6.86 -24.39 27.41
CA MET A 351 -7.76 -24.86 28.46
C MET A 351 -7.03 -25.51 29.63
N PHE A 352 -5.72 -25.75 29.54
CA PHE A 352 -4.94 -26.32 30.63
C PHE A 352 -4.12 -25.22 31.30
N ALA A 353 -4.32 -24.99 32.59
CA ALA A 353 -3.57 -23.98 33.33
C ALA A 353 -3.05 -24.51 34.67
N LEU A 354 -2.16 -23.72 35.29
CA LEU A 354 -1.97 -23.72 36.74
C LEU A 354 -2.89 -22.64 37.32
N PRO A 355 -3.54 -22.85 38.49
CA PRO A 355 -4.51 -21.87 38.99
C PRO A 355 -3.87 -20.50 39.15
N SER A 356 -4.58 -19.47 38.73
CA SER A 356 -4.14 -18.07 38.77
C SER A 356 -4.21 -17.44 40.17
N ASP A 357 -4.96 -18.04 41.11
CA ASP A 357 -5.13 -17.52 42.47
C ASP A 357 -4.40 -18.35 43.56
N PRO A 358 -3.34 -17.82 44.20
CA PRO A 358 -2.72 -18.42 45.38
C PRO A 358 -3.61 -18.39 46.64
N ALA A 359 -4.72 -17.64 46.65
CA ALA A 359 -5.63 -17.49 47.78
C ALA A 359 -6.66 -18.65 47.91
N ALA A 360 -6.35 -19.80 47.33
CA ALA A 360 -7.01 -21.07 47.61
C ALA A 360 -6.73 -21.61 49.04
N ALA A 361 -6.79 -20.76 50.06
CA ALA A 361 -6.92 -21.21 51.45
C ALA A 361 -8.23 -22.01 51.66
N ALA A 362 -9.23 -21.85 50.77
CA ALA A 362 -10.46 -22.64 50.73
C ALA A 362 -10.29 -24.03 50.10
N PHE A 363 -9.22 -24.27 49.35
CA PHE A 363 -8.88 -25.58 48.79
C PHE A 363 -7.57 -26.04 49.43
N ALA A 364 -7.64 -26.46 50.68
CA ALA A 364 -6.52 -27.00 51.46
C ALA A 364 -6.04 -28.38 50.94
N ASP A 365 -5.85 -28.51 49.63
CA ASP A 365 -5.46 -29.72 48.94
C ASP A 365 -4.05 -29.55 48.32
N PRO A 366 -3.00 -30.05 48.98
CA PRO A 366 -1.63 -29.80 48.56
C PRO A 366 -1.16 -30.90 47.60
N GLN A 367 -1.47 -30.72 46.30
CA GLN A 367 -0.60 -30.96 45.13
C GLN A 367 -1.45 -30.93 43.85
N MET A 368 -1.84 -29.72 43.44
CA MET A 368 -2.26 -29.47 42.05
C MET A 368 -1.05 -29.72 41.14
N THR A 369 -1.22 -30.54 40.10
CA THR A 369 -0.12 -30.95 39.20
C THR A 369 -0.37 -30.45 37.77
N THR A 370 0.70 -30.23 37.02
CA THR A 370 0.60 -29.90 35.59
C THR A 370 0.21 -31.15 34.80
N TRP A 371 -0.69 -30.99 33.84
CA TRP A 371 -1.01 -32.04 32.89
C TRP A 371 0.22 -32.52 32.11
N SER A 372 0.46 -33.83 32.10
CA SER A 372 1.40 -34.42 31.14
C SER A 372 0.87 -34.21 29.72
N ASN A 373 1.77 -34.08 28.73
CA ASN A 373 1.36 -33.94 27.32
C ASN A 373 0.48 -35.11 26.88
N GLU A 374 0.77 -36.32 27.36
CA GLU A 374 -0.04 -37.50 27.09
C GLU A 374 -1.48 -37.36 27.60
N ASN A 375 -1.67 -36.86 28.83
CA ASN A 375 -3.00 -36.68 29.41
C ASN A 375 -3.75 -35.50 28.79
N LYS A 376 -3.05 -34.42 28.39
CA LYS A 376 -3.67 -33.33 27.62
C LYS A 376 -4.26 -33.86 26.33
N VAL A 377 -3.48 -34.62 25.58
CA VAL A 377 -3.91 -35.23 24.31
C VAL A 377 -5.12 -36.16 24.52
N LYS A 378 -5.11 -37.00 25.55
CA LYS A 378 -6.27 -37.87 25.89
C LYS A 378 -7.52 -37.05 26.22
N PHE A 379 -7.38 -35.99 27.01
CA PHE A 379 -8.50 -35.12 27.36
C PHE A 379 -9.04 -34.38 26.13
N GLN A 380 -8.16 -33.82 25.29
CA GLN A 380 -8.51 -33.15 24.04
C GLN A 380 -9.35 -34.05 23.14
N LYS A 381 -8.91 -35.30 22.95
CA LYS A 381 -9.63 -36.34 22.20
C LYS A 381 -11.02 -36.61 22.74
N MET A 382 -11.09 -36.89 24.04
CA MET A 382 -12.36 -37.15 24.72
C MET A 382 -13.31 -35.94 24.64
N PHE A 383 -12.78 -34.74 24.86
CA PHE A 383 -13.56 -33.52 24.86
C PHE A 383 -14.09 -33.19 23.46
N GLY A 384 -13.28 -33.36 22.40
CA GLY A 384 -13.73 -33.21 21.03
C GLY A 384 -14.82 -34.21 20.63
N ARG A 385 -14.66 -35.50 21.01
CA ARG A 385 -15.70 -36.52 20.84
C ARG A 385 -17.00 -36.12 21.56
N PHE A 386 -16.89 -35.61 22.78
CA PHE A 386 -18.03 -35.15 23.55
C PHE A 386 -18.75 -33.98 22.86
N VAL A 387 -18.02 -32.93 22.47
CA VAL A 387 -18.57 -31.75 21.78
C VAL A 387 -19.31 -32.15 20.52
N PHE A 388 -18.75 -33.10 19.75
CA PHE A 388 -19.41 -33.65 18.58
C PHE A 388 -20.75 -34.32 18.94
N VAL A 389 -20.74 -35.22 19.92
CA VAL A 389 -21.93 -35.99 20.30
C VAL A 389 -23.05 -35.08 20.79
N ILE A 390 -22.78 -34.15 21.70
CA ILE A 390 -23.83 -33.30 22.29
C ILE A 390 -24.51 -32.39 21.26
N ASN A 391 -23.82 -32.07 20.17
CA ASN A 391 -24.35 -31.24 19.09
C ASN A 391 -24.91 -32.08 17.94
N SER A 392 -24.85 -33.41 18.01
CA SER A 392 -25.33 -34.28 16.95
C SER A 392 -26.86 -34.39 16.93
N PRO A 393 -27.49 -34.48 15.75
CA PRO A 393 -28.93 -34.74 15.59
C PRO A 393 -29.47 -35.88 16.45
N LYS A 394 -28.70 -36.98 16.57
CA LYS A 394 -29.09 -38.13 17.41
C LYS A 394 -29.18 -37.76 18.88
N PHE A 395 -28.20 -37.00 19.40
CA PHE A 395 -28.25 -36.53 20.79
C PHE A 395 -29.41 -35.57 21.01
N MET A 396 -29.63 -34.61 20.11
CA MET A 396 -30.74 -33.67 20.19
C MET A 396 -32.09 -34.40 20.26
N THR A 397 -32.26 -35.44 19.43
CA THR A 397 -33.48 -36.27 19.40
C THR A 397 -33.63 -37.07 20.69
N ALA A 398 -32.55 -37.71 21.15
CA ALA A 398 -32.55 -38.48 22.38
C ALA A 398 -32.84 -37.58 23.59
N PHE A 399 -32.26 -36.37 23.62
CA PHE A 399 -32.53 -35.34 24.62
C PHE A 399 -34.02 -34.98 24.63
N ASN A 400 -34.59 -34.57 23.50
CA ASN A 400 -36.00 -34.18 23.46
C ASN A 400 -36.95 -35.33 23.81
N THR A 401 -36.61 -36.56 23.42
CA THR A 401 -37.44 -37.75 23.71
C THR A 401 -37.47 -38.06 25.20
N ASN A 402 -36.34 -37.89 25.89
CA ASN A 402 -36.19 -38.33 27.27
C ASN A 402 -36.27 -37.17 28.28
N ILE A 403 -36.41 -35.90 27.85
CA ILE A 403 -36.38 -34.72 28.72
C ILE A 403 -37.45 -34.76 29.82
N GLY A 404 -38.57 -35.42 29.55
CA GLY A 404 -39.66 -35.63 30.51
C GLY A 404 -39.26 -36.49 31.72
N LEU A 405 -38.24 -37.34 31.60
CA LEU A 405 -37.69 -38.13 32.72
C LEU A 405 -36.96 -37.26 33.75
N LEU A 406 -36.61 -36.03 33.38
CA LEU A 406 -35.89 -35.09 34.23
C LEU A 406 -36.78 -34.06 34.89
N ASN A 407 -38.06 -34.02 34.51
CA ASN A 407 -39.02 -33.11 35.09
C ASN A 407 -39.12 -33.38 36.61
N PRO A 408 -38.69 -32.46 37.47
CA PRO A 408 -38.71 -32.65 38.93
C PRO A 408 -40.13 -32.86 39.49
N ALA A 409 -41.16 -32.48 38.71
CA ALA A 409 -42.56 -32.78 39.03
C ALA A 409 -42.85 -34.29 39.12
N TYR A 410 -42.04 -35.15 38.49
CA TYR A 410 -42.12 -36.61 38.63
C TYR A 410 -41.77 -37.12 40.05
N GLN A 411 -41.13 -36.29 40.87
CA GLN A 411 -40.80 -36.57 42.27
C GLN A 411 -41.51 -35.66 43.28
N GLY A 412 -42.53 -34.90 42.84
CA GLY A 412 -43.35 -34.08 43.73
C GLY A 412 -42.66 -32.84 44.32
N GLN A 413 -41.52 -32.39 43.78
CA GLN A 413 -40.87 -31.15 44.17
C GLN A 413 -40.73 -30.19 42.98
N ALA A 414 -40.95 -28.90 43.21
CA ALA A 414 -40.66 -27.87 42.22
C ALA A 414 -39.14 -27.68 42.13
N PRO A 415 -38.54 -27.61 40.93
CA PRO A 415 -37.12 -27.33 40.82
C PRO A 415 -36.76 -25.99 41.45
N ALA A 416 -35.57 -25.91 42.05
CA ALA A 416 -35.02 -24.65 42.56
C ALA A 416 -34.70 -23.64 41.44
N VAL A 417 -34.61 -24.08 40.18
CA VAL A 417 -34.16 -23.29 39.03
C VAL A 417 -34.89 -23.76 37.76
N PRO A 418 -35.27 -22.88 36.81
CA PRO A 418 -35.96 -23.29 35.59
C PRO A 418 -35.23 -24.42 34.85
N PHE A 419 -35.94 -25.49 34.54
CA PHE A 419 -35.39 -26.66 33.88
C PHE A 419 -35.62 -26.56 32.36
N PRO A 420 -34.64 -26.88 31.49
CA PRO A 420 -34.83 -26.82 30.05
C PRO A 420 -35.92 -27.81 29.61
N THR A 421 -36.87 -27.33 28.82
CA THR A 421 -38.02 -28.14 28.37
C THR A 421 -37.73 -28.90 27.07
N ASN A 422 -36.65 -28.55 26.38
CA ASN A 422 -36.16 -29.17 25.16
C ASN A 422 -34.68 -28.83 24.96
N TYR A 423 -34.05 -29.48 23.98
CA TYR A 423 -32.64 -29.31 23.66
C TYR A 423 -32.30 -27.88 23.23
N SER A 424 -33.20 -27.19 22.50
CA SER A 424 -32.93 -25.82 22.07
C SER A 424 -32.78 -24.87 23.25
N GLN A 425 -33.60 -25.03 24.29
CA GLN A 425 -33.47 -24.25 25.53
C GLN A 425 -32.18 -24.63 26.25
N PHE A 426 -31.87 -25.92 26.37
CA PHE A 426 -30.62 -26.39 26.97
C PHE A 426 -29.37 -25.82 26.28
N ARG A 427 -29.35 -25.83 24.93
CA ARG A 427 -28.27 -25.25 24.13
C ARG A 427 -28.13 -23.75 24.36
N ALA A 428 -29.25 -23.02 24.41
CA ALA A 428 -29.23 -21.58 24.68
C ALA A 428 -28.68 -21.28 26.08
N ASP A 429 -29.12 -22.03 27.09
CA ASP A 429 -28.65 -21.88 28.48
C ASP A 429 -27.15 -22.21 28.59
N ALA A 430 -26.69 -23.27 27.91
CA ALA A 430 -25.28 -23.65 27.87
C ALA A 430 -24.42 -22.59 27.17
N ASN A 431 -24.83 -22.08 26.00
CA ASN A 431 -24.09 -21.03 25.30
C ASN A 431 -24.07 -19.71 26.08
N ALA A 432 -25.16 -19.35 26.75
CA ALA A 432 -25.20 -18.16 27.60
C ALA A 432 -24.17 -18.26 28.75
N ALA A 433 -23.98 -19.45 29.33
CA ALA A 433 -22.92 -19.71 30.29
C ALA A 433 -21.53 -19.50 29.67
N LEU A 434 -21.28 -20.12 28.49
CA LEU A 434 -20.01 -20.01 27.76
C LEU A 434 -19.60 -18.57 27.44
N ILE A 435 -20.57 -17.77 26.99
CA ILE A 435 -20.38 -16.36 26.64
C ILE A 435 -20.11 -15.51 27.89
N LYS A 436 -20.85 -15.75 28.98
CA LYS A 436 -20.71 -15.01 30.24
C LYS A 436 -19.29 -15.08 30.80
N ASP A 437 -18.65 -16.23 30.66
CA ASP A 437 -17.27 -16.44 31.12
C ASP A 437 -16.21 -16.11 30.04
N GLN A 438 -16.62 -15.47 28.94
CA GLN A 438 -15.76 -15.11 27.80
C GLN A 438 -14.96 -16.31 27.27
N TYR A 439 -15.54 -17.52 27.35
CA TYR A 439 -14.92 -18.77 26.96
C TYR A 439 -13.57 -19.07 27.68
N GLN A 440 -13.29 -18.47 28.85
CA GLN A 440 -12.02 -18.61 29.59
C GLN A 440 -11.95 -19.86 30.48
N TYR A 441 -12.46 -21.00 30.01
CA TYR A 441 -12.48 -22.24 30.78
C TYR A 441 -11.09 -22.86 30.94
N LYS A 442 -10.72 -23.19 32.18
CA LYS A 442 -9.45 -23.84 32.51
C LYS A 442 -9.68 -25.12 33.31
N PHE A 443 -8.93 -26.18 33.00
CA PHE A 443 -8.94 -27.48 33.66
C PHE A 443 -7.65 -27.72 34.45
N PHE A 444 -7.79 -28.30 35.66
CA PHE A 444 -6.71 -28.59 36.59
C PHE A 444 -6.81 -30.02 37.10
N ILE A 445 -5.68 -30.57 37.55
CA ILE A 445 -5.61 -31.90 38.14
C ILE A 445 -5.06 -31.85 39.57
N SER A 446 -5.77 -32.45 40.52
CA SER A 446 -5.30 -32.70 41.89
C SER A 446 -4.94 -34.19 42.08
N ASN A 447 -3.94 -34.48 42.90
CA ASN A 447 -3.52 -35.85 43.23
C ASN A 447 -4.03 -36.38 44.59
N ARG A 448 -5.04 -35.73 45.21
CA ARG A 448 -5.75 -36.26 46.40
C ARG A 448 -7.26 -36.39 46.20
N GLU A 449 -7.81 -37.36 46.91
CA GLU A 449 -9.25 -37.56 47.11
C GLU A 449 -9.91 -36.28 47.65
N SER A 450 -10.81 -35.72 46.85
CA SER A 450 -11.73 -34.65 47.26
C SER A 450 -13.16 -35.07 46.90
N TRP A 451 -14.16 -34.34 47.40
CA TRP A 451 -15.60 -34.54 47.16
C TRP A 451 -16.02 -34.27 45.69
N THR A 452 -15.16 -34.59 44.72
CA THR A 452 -15.24 -34.26 43.30
C THR A 452 -14.73 -35.41 42.44
N ALA A 453 -15.28 -35.49 41.22
CA ALA A 453 -15.17 -36.61 40.28
C ALA A 453 -13.76 -37.20 40.13
N TRP A 454 -13.68 -38.52 40.13
CA TRP A 454 -12.46 -39.30 39.97
C TRP A 454 -12.11 -39.40 38.48
N GLY A 455 -10.95 -38.87 38.09
CA GLY A 455 -10.27 -39.24 36.85
C GLY A 455 -9.35 -40.44 37.08
N GLN A 456 -8.58 -40.80 36.04
CA GLN A 456 -7.60 -41.91 36.03
C GLN A 456 -6.94 -42.11 37.41
N ALA A 457 -6.86 -43.36 37.89
CA ALA A 457 -6.47 -43.73 39.26
C ALA A 457 -5.50 -42.73 39.95
N GLY A 458 -6.06 -41.87 40.80
CA GLY A 458 -5.31 -40.87 41.59
C GLY A 458 -5.28 -39.43 41.05
N LEU A 459 -6.10 -39.05 40.06
CA LEU A 459 -6.19 -37.68 39.53
C LEU A 459 -7.64 -37.14 39.51
N HIS A 460 -7.87 -35.95 40.06
CA HIS A 460 -9.20 -35.29 40.12
C HIS A 460 -9.24 -34.05 39.22
N LEU A 461 -10.25 -33.96 38.34
CA LEU A 461 -10.44 -32.84 37.41
C LEU A 461 -11.18 -31.67 38.10
N LYS A 462 -10.67 -30.44 37.95
CA LYS A 462 -11.32 -29.21 38.42
C LYS A 462 -11.39 -28.16 37.32
N VAL A 463 -12.34 -27.24 37.42
CA VAL A 463 -12.49 -26.07 36.54
C VAL A 463 -12.30 -24.78 37.35
N GLU A 464 -11.50 -23.83 36.87
CA GLU A 464 -11.24 -22.56 37.59
C GLU A 464 -12.28 -21.48 37.26
N ASN A 465 -12.75 -20.87 38.35
CA ASN A 465 -13.62 -19.70 38.54
C ASN A 465 -15.15 -19.94 38.76
N ILE A 466 -15.60 -19.46 39.93
CA ILE A 466 -16.95 -19.32 40.53
C ILE A 466 -17.89 -20.55 40.64
N MET A 467 -17.43 -21.77 40.36
CA MET A 467 -18.34 -22.94 40.40
C MET A 467 -18.60 -23.51 41.82
N PHE A 468 -17.74 -23.25 42.81
CA PHE A 468 -17.83 -23.89 44.15
C PHE A 468 -17.29 -23.03 45.32
N GLY A 469 -17.50 -21.71 45.32
CA GLY A 469 -17.28 -20.89 46.52
C GLY A 469 -18.47 -21.00 47.48
N PRO A 470 -18.28 -21.02 48.82
CA PRO A 470 -19.41 -20.85 49.73
C PRO A 470 -20.09 -19.50 49.43
N PRO A 471 -21.43 -19.41 49.51
CA PRO A 471 -22.18 -18.23 49.11
C PRO A 471 -21.82 -17.06 50.03
N THR A 472 -20.93 -16.17 49.59
CA THR A 472 -20.53 -14.99 50.36
C THR A 472 -21.25 -13.71 49.91
N ASP A 473 -21.98 -13.74 48.80
CA ASP A 473 -22.63 -12.54 48.23
C ASP A 473 -24.16 -12.66 48.04
N GLY A 474 -24.77 -13.80 48.38
CA GLY A 474 -26.23 -13.97 48.26
C GLY A 474 -26.75 -14.00 46.82
N ALA A 475 -25.87 -14.08 45.81
CA ALA A 475 -26.27 -14.35 44.44
C ALA A 475 -26.47 -15.86 44.26
N PRO A 476 -27.54 -16.31 43.58
CA PRO A 476 -27.67 -17.71 43.21
C PRO A 476 -26.55 -18.05 42.22
N HIS A 477 -25.49 -18.73 42.68
CA HIS A 477 -24.51 -19.33 41.78
C HIS A 477 -25.27 -20.25 40.82
N ASN A 478 -25.29 -19.82 39.57
CA ASN A 478 -26.29 -20.16 38.57
C ASN A 478 -26.10 -21.62 38.10
N THR A 479 -27.19 -22.30 37.78
CA THR A 479 -27.26 -23.64 37.15
C THR A 479 -26.35 -23.86 35.94
N GLU A 480 -25.95 -22.77 35.29
CA GLU A 480 -24.99 -22.67 34.20
C GLU A 480 -23.64 -23.36 34.53
N ALA A 481 -23.13 -23.15 35.74
CA ALA A 481 -21.89 -23.74 36.25
C ALA A 481 -22.01 -25.27 36.46
N LEU A 482 -23.18 -25.73 36.91
CA LEU A 482 -23.42 -27.16 37.06
C LEU A 482 -23.34 -27.88 35.73
N ILE A 483 -23.93 -27.36 34.64
CA ILE A 483 -23.93 -28.05 33.34
C ILE A 483 -22.51 -28.41 32.88
N LEU A 484 -21.54 -27.51 33.05
CA LEU A 484 -20.15 -27.76 32.67
C LEU A 484 -19.46 -28.78 33.59
N HIS A 485 -19.72 -28.70 34.90
CA HIS A 485 -19.28 -29.70 35.89
C HIS A 485 -19.85 -31.08 35.56
N GLU A 486 -21.15 -31.14 35.26
CA GLU A 486 -21.88 -32.37 34.95
C GLU A 486 -21.41 -33.01 33.64
N ILE A 487 -21.07 -32.18 32.64
CA ILE A 487 -20.46 -32.59 31.37
C ILE A 487 -19.11 -33.28 31.57
N THR A 488 -18.37 -32.92 32.62
CA THR A 488 -17.07 -33.52 32.95
C THR A 488 -17.15 -34.78 33.82
N HIS A 489 -18.35 -35.22 34.24
CA HIS A 489 -18.55 -36.57 34.80
C HIS A 489 -18.31 -37.61 33.72
N THR A 490 -17.03 -37.94 33.51
CA THR A 490 -16.61 -38.91 32.51
C THR A 490 -16.69 -40.31 33.11
N TRP A 491 -17.52 -41.12 32.46
CA TRP A 491 -17.43 -42.56 32.30
C TRP A 491 -16.67 -43.37 33.36
N GLY A 492 -17.46 -44.10 34.15
CA GLY A 492 -17.05 -45.28 34.89
C GLY A 492 -16.74 -45.03 36.36
N TYR A 493 -17.74 -44.82 37.22
CA TYR A 493 -17.75 -45.31 38.61
C TYR A 493 -19.16 -45.18 39.21
N ALA A 494 -19.57 -46.22 39.95
CA ALA A 494 -20.78 -46.25 40.75
C ALA A 494 -20.56 -45.51 42.08
N HIS A 495 -21.63 -44.93 42.61
CA HIS A 495 -21.70 -44.50 44.01
C HIS A 495 -21.67 -45.75 44.90
N ASP A 496 -20.61 -45.96 45.65
CA ASP A 496 -20.57 -47.02 46.68
C ASP A 496 -19.96 -46.44 47.98
N GLY A 497 -20.80 -45.81 48.81
CA GLY A 497 -20.44 -45.21 50.10
C GLY A 497 -21.51 -44.23 50.64
N PRO A 498 -21.71 -44.11 51.97
CA PRO A 498 -23.04 -44.02 52.56
C PRO A 498 -23.78 -42.68 52.38
N ASP A 499 -24.93 -42.80 51.75
CA ASP A 499 -25.97 -41.82 51.43
C ASP A 499 -26.75 -41.22 52.64
N ALA A 500 -26.19 -41.24 53.85
CA ALA A 500 -27.01 -41.09 55.07
C ALA A 500 -27.55 -39.67 55.37
N GLU A 501 -27.20 -38.64 54.60
CA GLU A 501 -27.88 -37.33 54.64
C GLU A 501 -28.17 -36.74 53.25
N VAL A 502 -28.13 -37.55 52.20
CA VAL A 502 -28.67 -37.12 50.91
C VAL A 502 -30.18 -37.31 50.97
N THR A 503 -30.86 -36.43 51.68
CA THR A 503 -32.27 -36.18 51.38
C THR A 503 -32.29 -35.70 49.95
N LEU A 504 -32.59 -36.62 49.03
CA LEU A 504 -32.75 -36.44 47.59
C LEU A 504 -33.41 -35.09 47.29
N LYS A 505 -32.60 -34.06 47.11
CA LYS A 505 -33.01 -32.85 46.42
C LYS A 505 -32.64 -33.08 44.96
N PRO A 506 -33.56 -32.85 44.01
CA PRO A 506 -33.34 -33.23 42.63
C PRO A 506 -32.21 -32.37 42.06
N ASN A 507 -31.03 -32.94 41.90
CA ASN A 507 -29.97 -32.38 41.07
C ASN A 507 -29.96 -33.20 39.78
N ASN A 508 -30.72 -32.75 38.78
CA ASN A 508 -31.23 -33.60 37.68
C ASN A 508 -30.44 -33.49 36.37
N ILE A 509 -29.36 -32.71 36.34
CA ILE A 509 -28.45 -32.61 35.19
C ILE A 509 -27.36 -33.72 35.18
N PRO A 510 -26.75 -34.12 36.33
CA PRO A 510 -25.70 -35.16 36.38
C PRO A 510 -26.11 -36.48 35.72
N TYR A 511 -27.33 -36.92 36.05
CA TYR A 511 -27.83 -38.23 35.69
C TYR A 511 -28.23 -38.32 34.21
N TYR A 512 -28.55 -37.20 33.56
CA TYR A 512 -29.13 -37.25 32.23
C TYR A 512 -28.11 -37.36 31.11
N VAL A 513 -26.98 -36.66 31.23
CA VAL A 513 -25.87 -36.84 30.30
C VAL A 513 -25.42 -38.29 30.41
N GLN A 514 -25.16 -38.78 31.64
CA GLN A 514 -24.85 -40.20 31.92
C GLN A 514 -25.90 -41.17 31.34
N PHE A 515 -27.19 -40.84 31.42
CA PHE A 515 -28.29 -41.64 30.89
C PHE A 515 -28.35 -41.66 29.35
N LEU A 516 -28.10 -40.51 28.69
CA LEU A 516 -28.06 -40.40 27.23
C LEU A 516 -26.82 -41.07 26.62
N VAL A 517 -25.67 -41.09 27.32
CA VAL A 517 -24.48 -41.85 26.91
C VAL A 517 -24.47 -43.31 27.41
N GLY A 518 -25.34 -43.68 28.36
CA GLY A 518 -25.23 -44.92 29.14
C GLY A 518 -26.49 -45.79 29.29
N ASN A 519 -27.55 -45.59 28.49
CA ASN A 519 -28.67 -46.51 28.22
C ASN A 519 -30.06 -46.08 28.76
N SER A 520 -31.07 -46.42 27.94
CA SER A 520 -32.50 -46.23 28.12
C SER A 520 -33.10 -46.98 29.31
N TYR A 521 -33.80 -46.25 30.18
CA TYR A 521 -34.70 -46.80 31.21
C TYR A 521 -35.85 -47.53 30.51
N LYS A 522 -35.77 -48.86 30.42
CA LYS A 522 -36.94 -49.69 30.17
C LYS A 522 -37.20 -50.61 31.36
N ASP A 523 -38.39 -50.39 31.92
CA ASP A 523 -39.14 -51.26 32.82
C ASP A 523 -38.61 -51.43 34.27
N PRO A 524 -39.32 -50.93 35.29
CA PRO A 524 -39.02 -51.18 36.72
C PRO A 524 -39.06 -52.66 37.13
N ALA A 525 -39.63 -53.55 36.31
CA ALA A 525 -39.76 -54.98 36.61
C ALA A 525 -38.63 -55.86 36.03
N ALA A 526 -37.76 -55.32 35.18
CA ALA A 526 -36.57 -56.01 34.70
C ALA A 526 -35.37 -55.64 35.60
N ALA A 527 -34.55 -56.64 35.97
CA ALA A 527 -33.28 -56.36 36.65
C ALA A 527 -32.49 -55.34 35.80
N PRO A 528 -31.91 -54.28 36.40
CA PRO A 528 -31.17 -53.31 35.61
C PRO A 528 -30.01 -54.06 34.96
N VAL A 529 -29.99 -54.08 33.63
CA VAL A 529 -28.81 -54.55 32.91
C VAL A 529 -27.79 -53.43 33.03
N TRP A 530 -27.06 -53.42 34.14
CA TRP A 530 -25.99 -52.46 34.46
C TRP A 530 -24.80 -52.52 33.48
N ASN A 531 -24.88 -53.30 32.41
CA ASN A 531 -23.78 -53.65 31.52
C ASN A 531 -24.15 -53.57 30.03
N THR A 532 -24.61 -52.41 29.60
CA THR A 532 -24.17 -51.92 28.28
C THR A 532 -23.71 -50.48 28.48
N PRO A 533 -22.46 -50.25 28.95
CA PRO A 533 -21.78 -49.04 28.50
C PRO A 533 -21.92 -49.06 26.97
N ASP A 534 -22.43 -48.01 26.31
CA ASP A 534 -22.37 -47.78 24.84
C ASP A 534 -23.63 -47.16 24.18
N ALA A 535 -24.24 -46.07 24.69
CA ALA A 535 -25.47 -45.56 24.06
C ALA A 535 -25.28 -44.60 22.88
N LEU A 536 -24.27 -43.71 22.88
CA LEU A 536 -24.03 -42.77 21.77
C LEU A 536 -22.56 -42.60 21.39
N LEU A 537 -21.65 -42.41 22.35
CA LEU A 537 -20.22 -42.30 22.01
C LEU A 537 -19.73 -43.55 21.27
N THR A 538 -20.19 -44.73 21.67
CA THR A 538 -19.82 -45.99 21.02
C THR A 538 -20.48 -46.17 19.66
N ILE A 539 -21.69 -45.64 19.48
CA ILE A 539 -22.31 -45.56 18.15
C ILE A 539 -21.40 -44.78 17.20
N TYR A 540 -20.79 -43.69 17.67
CA TYR A 540 -19.94 -42.82 16.88
C TYR A 540 -18.46 -43.26 16.79
N PHE A 541 -17.92 -43.92 17.80
CA PHE A 541 -16.48 -44.13 17.96
C PHE A 541 -16.05 -45.57 18.33
N GLY A 542 -16.99 -46.51 18.54
CA GLY A 542 -16.68 -47.88 18.99
C GLY A 542 -16.37 -47.99 20.48
N ASN A 543 -15.82 -49.12 20.94
CA ASN A 543 -15.47 -49.33 22.36
C ASN A 543 -14.39 -48.30 22.77
N PRO A 544 -14.70 -47.37 23.69
CA PRO A 544 -14.00 -46.09 23.87
C PRO A 544 -12.49 -46.15 24.17
#